data_AF-G6AFY9-F1
#
_entry.id   AF-G6AFY9-F1
#
_cell.length_a   1.000
_cell.length_b   1.000
_cell.length_c   1.000
_cell.angle_alpha   90.00
_cell.angle_beta   90.00
_cell.angle_gamma   90.00
#
_symmetry.space_group_name_H-M   'P 1'
#
loop_
_entity.id
_entity.type
_entity.pdbx_description
1 polymer ?
#
loop_
_entity_poly.entity_id
_entity_poly.type
_entity_poly.pdbx_seq_one_letter_code
_entity_poly.pdbx_strand_id
1 'polypeptide(L)'
;MKKILIIMALATMTIVVNAQNKVTSAKVAPEMVYYYTSFNVVRMRETSKGKDVYVPSIGDNKTMQMNLCKDSEGKIIYFNVPLNAFNWITSQGWELWNHDDNYNAIQRWVIRKKVTKEELNRLIKEDLETSNSIESIPSAVDELRSRMK
;
A
#
# COMPACT_ATOMS: atom_id res chain seq x y z
N MET A 1 29.60 -55.35 -18.13
CA MET A 1 29.85 -53.89 -18.02
C MET A 1 28.90 -53.03 -18.86
N LYS A 2 28.75 -53.26 -20.18
CA LYS A 2 27.83 -52.46 -21.03
C LYS A 2 26.35 -52.44 -20.57
N LYS A 3 25.82 -53.57 -20.06
CA LYS A 3 24.43 -53.67 -19.61
C LYS A 3 24.13 -52.90 -18.31
N ILE A 4 25.11 -52.78 -17.41
CA ILE A 4 24.96 -52.06 -16.12
C ILE A 4 25.00 -50.55 -16.34
N LEU A 5 25.86 -50.07 -17.26
CA LEU A 5 25.93 -48.66 -17.66
C LEU A 5 24.61 -48.15 -18.27
N ILE A 6 23.93 -48.98 -19.08
CA ILE A 6 22.64 -48.63 -19.69
C ILE A 6 21.54 -48.51 -18.63
N ILE A 7 21.52 -49.40 -17.65
CA ILE A 7 20.53 -49.37 -16.56
C ILE A 7 20.74 -48.14 -15.66
N MET A 8 21.99 -47.77 -15.36
CA MET A 8 22.27 -46.53 -14.62
C MET A 8 21.89 -45.28 -15.42
N ALA A 9 22.17 -45.24 -16.73
CA ALA A 9 21.79 -44.10 -17.57
C ALA A 9 20.27 -43.88 -17.61
N LEU A 10 19.50 -44.97 -17.74
CA LEU A 10 18.03 -44.92 -17.73
C LEU A 10 17.46 -44.49 -16.37
N ALA A 11 18.06 -44.95 -15.27
CA ALA A 11 17.68 -44.54 -13.92
C ALA A 11 17.99 -43.05 -13.63
N THR A 12 19.07 -42.51 -14.20
CA THR A 12 19.38 -41.08 -14.05
C THR A 12 18.45 -40.18 -14.87
N MET A 13 17.99 -40.63 -16.05
CA MET A 13 17.07 -39.85 -16.88
C MET A 13 15.69 -39.69 -16.22
N THR A 14 15.15 -40.72 -15.57
CA THR A 14 13.85 -40.64 -14.88
C THR A 14 13.88 -39.71 -13.66
N ILE A 15 15.02 -39.63 -12.95
CA ILE A 15 15.21 -38.71 -11.82
C ILE A 15 15.28 -37.25 -12.30
N VAL A 16 15.95 -36.99 -13.44
CA VAL A 16 16.07 -35.63 -14.01
C VAL A 16 14.72 -35.12 -14.54
N VAL A 17 13.89 -35.98 -15.14
CA VAL A 17 12.54 -35.60 -15.60
C VAL A 17 11.62 -35.22 -14.44
N ASN A 18 11.65 -35.95 -13.33
CA ASN A 18 10.87 -35.59 -12.13
C ASN A 18 11.39 -34.31 -11.46
N ALA A 19 12.70 -34.05 -11.49
CA ALA A 19 13.26 -32.79 -10.99
C ALA A 19 12.87 -31.59 -11.86
N GLN A 20 12.89 -31.73 -13.19
CA GLN A 20 12.44 -30.68 -14.12
C GLN A 20 10.93 -30.40 -14.00
N ASN A 21 10.10 -31.43 -13.85
CA ASN A 21 8.64 -31.27 -13.67
C ASN A 21 8.24 -30.67 -12.32
N LYS A 22 9.11 -30.74 -11.30
CA LYS A 22 8.89 -30.07 -10.01
C LYS A 22 9.24 -28.58 -10.06
N VAL A 23 10.14 -28.18 -10.95
CA VAL A 23 10.55 -26.78 -11.14
C VAL A 23 9.57 -26.01 -12.03
N THR A 24 8.88 -26.67 -12.96
CA THR A 24 7.81 -26.07 -13.80
C THR A 24 6.46 -25.94 -13.09
N SER A 25 6.30 -26.57 -11.93
CA SER A 25 5.13 -26.38 -11.05
C SER A 25 5.39 -25.33 -9.97
N ALA A 26 6.37 -24.44 -10.15
CA ALA A 26 6.47 -23.26 -9.31
C ALA A 26 5.19 -22.45 -9.54
N LYS A 27 4.26 -22.49 -8.56
CA LYS A 27 3.12 -21.58 -8.52
C LYS A 27 3.67 -20.20 -8.86
N VAL A 28 3.25 -19.65 -10.00
CA VAL A 28 3.64 -18.31 -10.42
C VAL A 28 3.36 -17.42 -9.22
N ALA A 29 4.41 -16.80 -8.67
CA ALA A 29 4.24 -15.92 -7.53
C ALA A 29 3.20 -14.86 -7.92
N PRO A 30 2.21 -14.57 -7.06
CA PRO A 30 1.17 -13.62 -7.39
C PRO A 30 1.80 -12.28 -7.78
N GLU A 31 1.27 -11.66 -8.84
CA GLU A 31 1.74 -10.36 -9.30
C GLU A 31 1.51 -9.33 -8.17
N MET A 32 2.59 -8.68 -7.73
CA MET A 32 2.55 -7.70 -6.65
C MET A 32 2.48 -6.29 -7.22
N VAL A 33 1.54 -5.50 -6.69
CA VAL A 33 1.25 -4.12 -7.12
C VAL A 33 1.13 -3.20 -5.90
N TYR A 34 1.04 -1.89 -6.12
CA TYR A 34 0.94 -0.90 -5.04
C TYR A 34 -0.50 -0.42 -4.85
N TYR A 35 -0.99 -0.54 -3.63
CA TYR A 35 -2.19 0.13 -3.13
C TYR A 35 -1.81 1.43 -2.43
N TYR A 36 -2.57 2.50 -2.65
CA TYR A 36 -2.28 3.86 -2.14
C TYR A 36 -3.36 4.33 -1.18
N THR A 37 -2.96 5.10 -0.17
CA THR A 37 -3.87 5.82 0.72
C THR A 37 -3.20 7.06 1.33
N SER A 38 -3.98 7.85 2.06
CA SER A 38 -3.49 9.02 2.80
C SER A 38 -3.04 8.65 4.20
N PHE A 39 -2.04 9.36 4.72
CA PHE A 39 -1.54 9.22 6.08
C PHE A 39 -1.21 10.59 6.67
N ASN A 40 -1.47 10.78 7.95
CA ASN A 40 -1.10 12.01 8.64
C ASN A 40 -0.76 11.72 10.10
N VAL A 41 0.06 12.57 10.71
CA VAL A 41 0.39 12.54 12.13
C VAL A 41 -0.08 13.85 12.75
N VAL A 42 -1.07 13.80 13.64
CA VAL A 42 -1.69 15.00 14.22
C VAL A 42 -1.24 15.17 15.67
N ARG A 43 -0.87 16.40 16.07
CA ARG A 43 -0.61 16.73 17.47
C ARG A 43 -1.93 16.80 18.24
N MET A 44 -2.05 16.05 19.33
CA MET A 44 -3.21 15.99 20.20
C MET A 44 -2.79 16.07 21.67
N ARG A 45 -3.76 16.16 22.59
CA ARG A 45 -3.52 16.14 24.04
C ARG A 45 -3.93 14.77 24.60
N GLU A 46 -3.02 14.08 25.28
CA GLU A 46 -3.37 12.93 26.11
C GLU A 46 -3.80 13.47 27.48
N THR A 47 -5.10 13.37 27.78
CA THR A 47 -5.73 14.07 28.89
C THR A 47 -5.37 13.47 30.24
N SER A 48 -5.15 12.15 30.33
CA SER A 48 -4.81 11.49 31.60
C SER A 48 -3.41 11.84 32.11
N LYS A 49 -2.48 12.19 31.21
CA LYS A 49 -1.08 12.55 31.47
C LYS A 49 -0.82 14.03 31.30
N GLY A 50 -1.82 14.82 30.89
CA GLY A 50 -1.73 16.27 30.74
C GLY A 50 -0.67 16.75 29.74
N LYS A 51 -0.35 15.94 28.71
CA LYS A 51 0.76 16.25 27.78
C LYS A 51 0.38 16.10 26.32
N ASP A 52 1.07 16.85 25.47
CA ASP A 52 0.89 16.72 24.03
C ASP A 52 1.54 15.44 23.50
N VAL A 53 0.88 14.85 22.52
CA VAL A 53 1.24 13.58 21.86
C VAL A 53 0.98 13.68 20.36
N TYR A 54 1.52 12.74 19.60
CA TYR A 54 1.41 12.66 18.15
C TYR A 54 0.66 11.39 17.75
N VAL A 55 -0.45 11.56 17.04
CA VAL A 55 -1.41 10.50 16.75
C VAL A 55 -1.44 10.25 15.23
N PRO A 56 -1.04 9.04 14.76
CA PRO A 56 -1.21 8.67 13.37
C PRO A 56 -2.68 8.51 12.97
N SER A 57 -2.97 8.86 11.73
CA SER A 57 -4.27 8.68 11.09
C SER A 57 -4.09 8.21 9.64
N ILE A 58 -5.02 7.37 9.17
CA ILE A 58 -5.01 6.81 7.82
C ILE A 58 -6.32 7.14 7.09
N GLY A 59 -6.23 7.42 5.80
CA GLY A 59 -7.36 7.79 4.97
C GLY A 59 -8.31 6.61 4.72
N ASP A 60 -9.60 6.87 4.82
CA ASP A 60 -10.64 6.04 4.26
C ASP A 60 -10.75 6.29 2.75
N ASN A 61 -10.76 5.22 1.96
CA ASN A 61 -10.74 5.32 0.51
C ASN A 61 -12.04 5.82 -0.13
N LYS A 62 -13.18 5.71 0.58
CA LYS A 62 -14.49 6.14 0.08
C LYS A 62 -14.77 7.59 0.39
N THR A 63 -14.37 8.03 1.57
CA THR A 63 -14.76 9.34 2.11
C THR A 63 -13.60 10.33 2.20
N MET A 64 -12.37 9.87 1.98
CA MET A 64 -11.13 10.61 2.24
C MET A 64 -11.01 11.13 3.69
N GLN A 65 -11.84 10.63 4.61
CA GLN A 65 -11.76 10.98 6.02
C GLN A 65 -10.53 10.33 6.65
N MET A 66 -9.85 11.07 7.51
CA MET A 66 -8.68 10.57 8.23
C MET A 66 -9.13 9.91 9.52
N ASN A 67 -8.98 8.58 9.60
CA ASN A 67 -9.31 7.80 10.78
C ASN A 67 -8.09 7.62 11.68
N LEU A 68 -8.24 7.89 12.98
CA LEU A 68 -7.17 7.68 13.95
C LEU A 68 -6.81 6.19 14.02
N CYS A 69 -5.51 5.88 13.96
CA CYS A 69 -5.06 4.50 14.07
C CYS A 69 -5.30 3.97 15.49
N LYS A 70 -5.78 2.75 15.58
CA LYS A 70 -6.09 2.06 16.84
C LYS A 70 -5.32 0.76 16.95
N ASP A 71 -5.03 0.35 18.18
CA ASP A 71 -4.48 -0.97 18.47
C ASP A 71 -5.56 -2.07 18.37
N SER A 72 -5.17 -3.31 18.65
CA SER A 72 -6.07 -4.47 18.64
C SER A 72 -7.20 -4.40 19.66
N GLU A 73 -7.08 -3.55 20.69
CA GLU A 73 -8.11 -3.31 21.70
C GLU A 73 -9.01 -2.11 21.35
N GLY A 74 -8.77 -1.47 20.20
CA GLY A 74 -9.50 -0.28 19.77
C GLY A 74 -9.06 1.02 20.43
N LYS A 75 -7.93 1.03 21.17
CA LYS A 75 -7.37 2.24 21.79
C LYS A 75 -6.56 3.04 20.78
N ILE A 76 -6.63 4.36 20.86
CA ILE A 76 -5.91 5.26 19.96
C ILE A 76 -4.40 5.12 20.20
N ILE A 77 -3.66 4.85 19.12
CA ILE A 77 -2.20 4.78 19.14
C ILE A 77 -1.66 6.22 19.18
N TYR A 78 -0.68 6.50 20.05
CA TYR A 78 0.00 7.79 20.08
C TYR A 78 1.48 7.66 20.44
N PHE A 79 2.26 8.67 20.09
CA PHE A 79 3.70 8.74 20.33
C PHE A 79 4.09 10.08 20.96
N ASN A 80 5.21 10.10 21.67
CA ASN A 80 5.76 11.34 22.24
C ASN A 80 6.47 12.22 21.19
N VAL A 81 6.86 11.62 20.05
CA VAL A 81 7.61 12.26 18.96
C VAL A 81 6.99 11.84 17.63
N PRO A 82 6.80 12.74 16.66
CA PRO A 82 6.13 12.42 15.40
C PRO A 82 6.88 11.37 14.57
N LEU A 83 8.22 11.39 14.59
CA LEU A 83 9.08 10.40 13.91
C LEU A 83 8.72 8.95 14.27
N ASN A 84 8.29 8.67 15.50
CA ASN A 84 7.90 7.32 15.89
C ASN A 84 6.60 6.86 15.22
N ALA A 85 5.70 7.78 14.87
CA ALA A 85 4.50 7.45 14.10
C ALA A 85 4.87 7.04 12.65
N PHE A 86 5.90 7.67 12.08
CA PHE A 86 6.44 7.29 10.77
C PHE A 86 7.16 5.92 10.82
N ASN A 87 7.95 5.66 11.86
CA ASN A 87 8.56 4.34 12.06
C ASN A 87 7.50 3.25 12.31
N TRP A 88 6.40 3.61 12.97
CA TRP A 88 5.30 2.69 13.20
C TRP A 88 4.56 2.36 11.90
N ILE A 89 4.21 3.34 11.06
CA ILE A 89 3.47 3.06 9.83
C ILE A 89 4.31 2.21 8.86
N THR A 90 5.64 2.40 8.83
CA THR A 90 6.54 1.55 8.03
C THR A 90 6.64 0.14 8.58
N SER A 91 6.61 -0.05 9.90
CA SER A 91 6.54 -1.39 10.50
C SER A 91 5.22 -2.10 10.22
N GLN A 92 4.15 -1.37 9.88
CA GLN A 92 2.87 -1.93 9.40
C GLN A 92 2.92 -2.34 7.89
N GLY A 93 4.08 -2.21 7.25
CA GLY A 93 4.32 -2.58 5.85
C GLY A 93 3.97 -1.50 4.84
N TRP A 94 3.80 -0.25 5.28
CA TRP A 94 3.60 0.90 4.39
C TRP A 94 4.93 1.56 4.01
N GLU A 95 4.97 2.11 2.81
CA GLU A 95 6.07 2.91 2.28
C GLU A 95 5.59 4.37 2.15
N LEU A 96 6.41 5.31 2.60
CA LEU A 96 6.20 6.74 2.33
C LEU A 96 6.46 6.99 0.84
N TRP A 97 5.51 7.57 0.12
CA TRP A 97 5.62 7.77 -1.33
C TRP A 97 5.73 9.24 -1.72
N ASN A 98 4.75 10.06 -1.33
CA ASN A 98 4.73 11.47 -1.63
C ASN A 98 4.11 12.26 -0.47
N HIS A 99 4.32 13.58 -0.47
CA HIS A 99 3.76 14.50 0.51
C HIS A 99 3.20 15.72 -0.21
N ASP A 100 2.06 16.24 0.25
CA ASP A 100 1.54 17.52 -0.23
C ASP A 100 2.34 18.65 0.43
N ASP A 101 3.41 19.10 -0.24
CA ASP A 101 4.47 19.99 0.27
C ASP A 101 4.08 21.49 0.32
N ASN A 102 2.83 21.82 0.66
CA ASN A 102 2.43 23.23 0.86
C ASN A 102 2.92 23.84 2.20
N TYR A 103 4.20 23.62 2.58
CA TYR A 103 4.95 24.32 3.64
C TYR A 103 4.94 23.80 5.10
N ASN A 104 4.53 22.55 5.42
CA ASN A 104 4.65 22.03 6.81
C ASN A 104 5.02 20.53 6.89
N ALA A 105 5.99 20.15 7.72
CA ALA A 105 6.40 18.74 7.92
C ALA A 105 5.35 17.83 8.62
N ILE A 106 4.11 18.32 8.78
CA ILE A 106 2.96 17.67 9.42
C ILE A 106 1.77 17.63 8.44
N GLN A 107 2.03 17.51 7.12
CA GLN A 107 0.96 17.42 6.11
C GLN A 107 0.61 15.98 5.77
N ARG A 108 -0.47 15.84 4.99
CA ARG A 108 -1.02 14.58 4.52
C ARG A 108 -0.04 13.95 3.53
N TRP A 109 0.48 12.79 3.91
CA TRP A 109 1.32 11.92 3.09
C TRP A 109 0.45 11.03 2.22
N VAL A 110 0.89 10.79 0.99
CA VAL A 110 0.47 9.62 0.21
C VAL A 110 1.42 8.49 0.58
N ILE A 111 0.86 7.40 1.09
CA ILE A 111 1.60 6.18 1.43
C ILE A 111 1.11 5.03 0.57
N ARG A 112 1.95 4.01 0.41
CA ARG A 112 1.63 2.84 -0.41
C ARG A 112 2.03 1.54 0.25
N LYS A 113 1.34 0.46 -0.09
CA LYS A 113 1.64 -0.89 0.41
C LYS A 113 1.61 -1.89 -0.74
N LYS A 114 2.55 -2.84 -0.73
CA LYS A 114 2.54 -3.95 -1.68
C LYS A 114 1.39 -4.90 -1.34
N VAL A 115 0.54 -5.15 -2.32
CA VAL A 115 -0.59 -6.09 -2.26
C VAL A 115 -0.58 -6.96 -3.51
N THR A 116 -1.33 -8.07 -3.51
CA THR A 116 -1.50 -8.85 -4.75
C THR A 116 -2.42 -8.09 -5.70
N LYS A 117 -2.30 -8.36 -7.00
CA LYS A 117 -3.18 -7.78 -8.02
C LYS A 117 -4.65 -8.11 -7.79
N GLU A 118 -4.95 -9.32 -7.31
CA GLU A 118 -6.31 -9.74 -6.96
C GLU A 118 -6.88 -8.87 -5.84
N GLU A 119 -6.09 -8.61 -4.80
CA GLU A 119 -6.50 -7.76 -3.68
C GLU A 119 -6.70 -6.31 -4.11
N LEU A 120 -5.78 -5.76 -4.93
CA LEU A 120 -5.95 -4.42 -5.46
C LEU A 120 -7.22 -4.31 -6.31
N ASN A 121 -7.49 -5.28 -7.18
CA ASN A 121 -8.69 -5.29 -8.01
C ASN A 121 -9.97 -5.35 -7.17
N ARG A 122 -9.96 -6.11 -6.06
CA ARG A 122 -11.08 -6.17 -5.11
C ARG A 122 -11.34 -4.79 -4.50
N LEU A 123 -10.30 -4.15 -3.98
CA LEU A 123 -10.38 -2.81 -3.36
C LEU A 123 -10.87 -1.76 -4.37
N ILE A 124 -10.34 -1.75 -5.60
CA ILE A 124 -10.78 -0.82 -6.65
C ILE A 124 -12.24 -1.05 -7.02
N LYS A 125 -12.67 -2.31 -7.17
CA LYS A 125 -14.04 -2.63 -7.57
C LYS A 125 -15.08 -2.18 -6.53
N GLU A 126 -14.72 -2.17 -5.25
CA GLU A 126 -15.60 -1.68 -4.17
C GLU A 126 -15.82 -0.16 -4.21
N ASP A 127 -14.91 0.58 -4.84
CA ASP A 127 -14.90 2.05 -4.90
C ASP A 127 -15.16 2.60 -6.31
N LEU A 128 -15.27 1.74 -7.33
CA LEU A 128 -15.44 2.15 -8.73
C LEU A 128 -16.90 2.48 -9.04
N GLU A 129 -17.15 3.75 -9.37
CA GLU A 129 -18.42 4.22 -9.94
C GLU A 129 -18.25 4.59 -11.41
N THR A 130 -19.31 4.46 -12.21
CA THR A 130 -19.30 4.78 -13.64
C THR A 130 -20.47 5.69 -13.99
N SER A 131 -20.24 6.67 -14.86
CA SER A 131 -21.27 7.61 -15.30
C SER A 131 -20.98 8.10 -16.72
N ASN A 132 -22.04 8.26 -17.52
CA ASN A 132 -21.98 8.92 -18.83
C ASN A 132 -22.19 10.44 -18.72
N SER A 133 -22.39 10.95 -17.49
CA SER A 133 -22.75 12.33 -17.19
C SER A 133 -21.65 12.99 -16.35
N ILE A 134 -20.40 12.92 -16.82
CA ILE A 134 -19.25 13.57 -16.19
C ILE A 134 -18.79 14.71 -17.10
N GLU A 135 -18.77 15.93 -16.58
CA GLU A 135 -18.28 17.13 -17.27
C GLU A 135 -16.94 17.57 -16.70
N SER A 136 -16.06 18.09 -17.56
CA SER A 136 -14.76 18.62 -17.15
C SER A 136 -14.95 19.99 -16.49
N ILE A 137 -14.41 20.14 -15.28
CA ILE A 137 -14.29 21.44 -14.61
C ILE A 137 -12.97 22.08 -15.06
N PRO A 138 -12.99 23.26 -15.71
CA PRO A 138 -11.76 23.95 -16.11
C PRO A 138 -10.89 24.29 -14.91
N SER A 139 -9.57 24.25 -15.07
CA SER A 139 -8.68 24.72 -14.00
C SER A 139 -8.75 26.25 -13.88
N ALA A 140 -8.34 26.79 -12.72
CA ALA A 140 -8.24 28.24 -12.54
C ALA A 140 -7.35 28.91 -13.60
N VAL A 141 -6.33 28.20 -14.09
CA VAL A 141 -5.44 28.68 -15.17
C VAL A 141 -6.18 28.74 -16.50
N ASP A 142 -7.02 27.74 -16.79
CA ASP A 142 -7.82 27.71 -18.02
C ASP A 142 -8.88 28.82 -18.03
N GLU A 143 -9.53 29.06 -16.88
CA GLU A 143 -10.46 30.18 -16.72
C GLU A 143 -9.77 31.55 -16.84
N LEU A 144 -8.59 31.72 -16.25
CA LEU A 144 -7.83 32.96 -16.39
C LEU A 144 -7.44 33.22 -17.84
N ARG A 145 -6.98 32.18 -18.56
CA ARG A 145 -6.62 32.28 -19.97
C ARG A 145 -7.82 32.60 -20.87
N SER A 146 -9.00 32.08 -20.55
CA SER A 146 -10.21 32.34 -21.36
C SER A 146 -10.71 33.79 -21.19
N ARG A 147 -10.52 34.40 -20.01
CA ARG A 147 -10.89 35.79 -19.72
C ARG A 147 -9.90 36.84 -20.23
N MET A 148 -8.70 36.43 -20.62
CA MET A 148 -7.65 37.30 -21.17
C MET A 148 -7.64 37.38 -22.71
N LYS A 149 -8.57 36.69 -23.38
CA LYS A 149 -8.84 36.82 -24.82
C LYS A 149 -10.02 37.74 -25.06
#